data_AF-A0AAU4Z006-F1
#
_entry.id   AF-A0AAU4Z006-F1
#
_cell.length_a   1.000
_cell.length_b   1.000
_cell.length_c   1.000
_cell.angle_alpha   90.00
_cell.angle_beta   90.00
_cell.angle_gamma   90.00
#
_symmetry.space_group_name_H-M   'P 1'
#
loop_
_entity.id
_entity.type
_entity.pdbx_description
1 polymer ?
#
loop_
_entity_poly.entity_id
_entity_poly.type
_entity_poly.pdbx_seq_one_letter_code
_entity_poly.pdbx_strand_id
1 'polypeptide(L)'
;MLERLLRQYASKVDWWRHDIWSLRLDPRIPRREHEPRANTAVRWGDITPVWLREGTKFYLRLQMESGQLTWSTVMQHRVNTARCAAFVAKRGIDHPALADGSERSLRSLALDFGIFLHHWQRETPGRAEVGGSLQPRTINKNLQTIDLFYRVMTDCRTEAAEGLDDARWLALTDSHARMFRPGNARSARPTNATTSTTPTSAACSPTSSSSACQPSRLALSSATPARSS
;
A
#
# COMPACT_ATOMS: atom_id res chain seq x y z
N MET A 1 4.59 26.87 -20.50
CA MET A 1 4.58 25.66 -19.63
C MET A 1 5.74 25.66 -18.61
N LEU A 2 6.98 25.91 -19.03
CA LEU A 2 8.16 25.92 -18.14
C LEU A 2 8.07 26.96 -17.01
N GLU A 3 7.64 28.19 -17.32
CA GLU A 3 7.49 29.25 -16.31
C GLU A 3 6.42 28.95 -15.25
N ARG A 4 5.34 28.26 -15.63
CA ARG A 4 4.30 27.84 -14.68
C ARG A 4 4.86 26.81 -13.70
N LEU A 5 5.68 25.87 -14.21
CA LEU A 5 6.37 24.89 -13.39
C LEU A 5 7.38 25.58 -12.45
N LEU A 6 8.23 26.47 -12.95
CA LEU A 6 9.20 27.18 -12.12
C LEU A 6 8.54 28.01 -11.02
N ARG A 7 7.42 28.70 -11.32
CA ARG A 7 6.61 29.42 -10.31
C ARG A 7 6.00 28.48 -9.27
N GLN A 8 5.55 27.29 -9.68
CA GLN A 8 5.01 26.30 -8.77
C GLN A 8 6.10 25.80 -7.79
N TYR A 9 7.31 25.50 -8.27
CA TYR A 9 8.41 25.05 -7.41
C TYR A 9 9.04 26.16 -6.56
N ALA A 10 8.88 27.42 -6.95
CA ALA A 10 9.27 28.58 -6.12
C ALA A 10 8.23 28.92 -5.04
N SER A 11 7.07 28.26 -5.02
CA SER A 11 6.02 28.53 -4.04
C SER A 11 6.34 27.95 -2.65
N LYS A 12 5.84 28.61 -1.59
CA LYS A 12 5.95 28.12 -0.20
C LYS A 12 5.07 26.91 0.11
N VAL A 13 4.32 26.42 -0.88
CA VAL A 13 3.48 25.23 -0.73
C VAL A 13 4.37 24.01 -0.55
N ASP A 14 3.97 23.09 0.33
CA ASP A 14 4.66 21.82 0.51
C ASP A 14 4.81 21.09 -0.83
N TRP A 15 6.00 20.54 -1.08
CA TRP A 15 6.36 19.87 -2.33
C TRP A 15 5.34 18.81 -2.76
N TRP A 16 4.79 18.06 -1.79
CA TRP A 16 3.89 16.94 -2.05
C TRP A 16 2.51 17.38 -2.54
N ARG A 17 2.10 18.63 -2.28
CA ARG A 17 0.82 19.16 -2.75
C ARG A 17 0.83 19.49 -4.24
N HIS A 18 1.99 19.54 -4.89
CA HIS A 18 2.09 19.74 -6.32
C HIS A 18 1.55 18.55 -7.13
N ASP A 19 0.91 18.81 -8.27
CA ASP A 19 0.43 17.75 -9.18
C ASP A 19 1.53 17.16 -10.07
N ILE A 20 2.72 17.76 -10.05
CA ILE A 20 3.88 17.26 -10.74
C ILE A 20 5.00 17.20 -9.72
N TRP A 21 5.55 16.00 -9.50
CA TRP A 21 6.71 15.79 -8.65
C TRP A 21 7.92 15.48 -9.54
N SER A 22 9.05 16.13 -9.26
CA SER A 22 10.29 15.91 -10.00
C SER A 22 11.51 16.17 -9.13
N LEU A 23 12.37 15.16 -8.94
CA LEU A 23 13.64 15.32 -8.20
C LEU A 23 14.59 16.34 -8.84
N ARG A 24 14.41 16.64 -10.14
CA ARG A 24 15.20 17.64 -10.85
C ARG A 24 14.77 19.06 -10.52
N LEU A 25 13.47 19.27 -10.25
CA LEU A 25 12.87 20.60 -10.10
C LEU A 25 12.60 20.94 -8.63
N ASP A 26 12.45 19.94 -7.77
CA ASP A 26 12.18 20.13 -6.34
C ASP A 26 13.20 19.40 -5.46
N PRO A 27 14.20 20.12 -4.92
CA PRO A 27 15.22 19.53 -4.06
C PRO A 27 14.69 19.12 -2.68
N ARG A 28 13.45 19.51 -2.30
CA ARG A 28 12.84 19.16 -1.01
C ARG A 28 12.38 17.70 -0.96
N ILE A 29 12.20 17.07 -2.12
CA ILE A 29 11.76 15.67 -2.21
C ILE A 29 12.89 14.75 -1.72
N PRO A 30 12.63 13.84 -0.75
CA PRO A 30 13.63 12.89 -0.28
C PRO A 30 14.23 12.07 -1.43
N ARG A 31 15.57 12.06 -1.53
CA ARG A 31 16.31 11.33 -2.57
C ARG A 31 17.50 10.60 -1.99
N ARG A 32 17.80 9.43 -2.56
CA ARG A 32 19.05 8.69 -2.30
C ARG A 32 20.18 9.21 -3.19
N GLU A 33 21.41 8.89 -2.82
CA GLU A 33 22.60 9.23 -3.61
C GLU A 33 22.52 8.66 -5.04
N HIS A 34 22.15 7.39 -5.16
CA HIS A 34 21.87 6.73 -6.44
C HIS A 34 20.39 6.40 -6.56
N GLU A 35 19.63 7.26 -7.25
CA GLU A 35 18.20 7.04 -7.49
C GLU A 35 17.94 6.64 -8.95
N PRO A 36 17.49 5.40 -9.20
CA PRO A 36 17.01 5.02 -10.52
C PRO A 36 15.87 5.95 -10.95
N ARG A 37 15.88 6.37 -12.22
CA ARG A 37 14.83 7.25 -12.78
C ARG A 37 14.70 8.62 -12.10
N ALA A 38 15.78 9.16 -11.55
CA ALA A 38 15.80 10.52 -10.99
C ALA A 38 15.32 11.61 -11.98
N ASN A 39 15.49 11.37 -13.28
CA ASN A 39 15.07 12.29 -14.34
C ASN A 39 13.59 12.16 -14.74
N THR A 40 12.85 11.19 -14.20
CA THR A 40 11.44 11.00 -14.51
C THR A 40 10.57 11.79 -13.54
N ALA A 41 9.62 12.56 -14.06
CA ALA A 41 8.61 13.26 -13.26
C ALA A 41 7.34 12.42 -13.10
N VAL A 42 6.70 12.51 -11.93
CA VAL A 42 5.40 11.89 -11.66
C VAL A 42 4.31 12.94 -11.88
N ARG A 43 3.27 12.58 -12.62
CA ARG A 43 2.09 13.44 -12.84
C ARG A 43 0.89 12.82 -12.13
N TRP A 44 0.24 13.63 -11.31
CA TRP A 44 -0.91 13.27 -10.48
C TRP A 44 -2.23 13.84 -10.99
N GLY A 45 -2.19 14.95 -11.74
CA GLY A 45 -3.38 15.73 -12.09
C GLY A 45 -4.46 14.98 -12.89
N ASP A 46 -4.12 13.86 -13.53
CA ASP A 46 -5.05 13.00 -14.27
C ASP A 46 -5.72 11.92 -13.41
N ILE A 47 -5.32 11.77 -12.15
CA ILE A 47 -5.98 10.85 -11.22
C ILE A 47 -7.27 11.49 -10.71
N THR A 48 -8.39 10.83 -11.00
CA THR A 48 -9.72 11.10 -10.46
C THR A 48 -10.29 9.80 -9.91
N PRO A 49 -10.90 9.79 -8.71
CA PRO A 49 -11.38 10.93 -7.91
C PRO A 49 -10.29 11.66 -7.11
N VAL A 50 -10.58 12.93 -6.73
CA VAL A 50 -9.64 13.83 -6.05
C VAL A 50 -9.18 13.29 -4.70
N TRP A 51 -10.08 12.69 -3.92
CA TRP A 51 -9.74 12.12 -2.62
C TRP A 51 -8.63 11.07 -2.74
N LEU A 52 -8.67 10.22 -3.77
CA LEU A 52 -7.67 9.17 -3.96
C LEU A 52 -6.33 9.75 -4.42
N ARG A 53 -6.37 10.78 -5.27
CA ARG A 53 -5.16 11.50 -5.71
C ARG A 53 -4.45 12.16 -4.54
N GLU A 54 -5.15 13.01 -3.79
CA GLU A 54 -4.56 13.77 -2.68
C GLU A 54 -4.19 12.84 -1.51
N GLY A 55 -5.03 11.85 -1.21
CA GLY A 55 -4.72 10.81 -0.23
C GLY A 55 -3.45 10.04 -0.59
N THR A 56 -3.28 9.64 -1.86
CA THR A 56 -2.05 8.96 -2.30
C THR A 56 -0.83 9.87 -2.17
N LYS A 57 -0.95 11.16 -2.53
CA LYS A 57 0.13 12.14 -2.38
C LYS A 57 0.56 12.29 -0.91
N PHE A 58 -0.41 12.40 0.01
CA PHE A 58 -0.16 12.46 1.44
C PHE A 58 0.51 11.18 1.97
N TYR A 59 -0.03 10.01 1.64
CA TYR A 59 0.57 8.71 1.99
C TYR A 59 2.02 8.62 1.50
N LEU A 60 2.29 8.94 0.23
CA LEU A 60 3.63 8.83 -0.34
C LEU A 60 4.61 9.83 0.30
N ARG A 61 4.15 11.03 0.65
CA ARG A 61 4.94 11.98 1.43
C ARG A 61 5.39 11.35 2.74
N LEU A 62 4.48 10.84 3.56
CA LEU A 62 4.80 10.20 4.84
C LEU A 62 5.81 9.06 4.68
N GLN A 63 5.60 8.21 3.68
CA GLN A 63 6.47 7.06 3.45
C GLN A 63 7.85 7.43 2.90
N MET A 64 7.97 8.53 2.16
CA MET A 64 9.26 9.03 1.69
C MET A 64 10.03 9.75 2.79
N GLU A 65 9.36 10.58 3.58
CA GLU A 65 9.96 11.32 4.71
C GLU A 65 10.45 10.37 5.81
N SER A 66 9.75 9.25 6.03
CA SER A 66 10.18 8.18 6.93
C SER A 66 11.23 7.21 6.34
N GLY A 67 11.62 7.39 5.07
CA GLY A 67 12.58 6.54 4.38
C GLY A 67 12.07 5.13 4.02
N GLN A 68 10.78 4.84 4.24
CA GLN A 68 10.15 3.55 3.95
C GLN A 68 10.01 3.29 2.43
N LEU A 69 9.87 4.35 1.63
CA LEU A 69 9.77 4.28 0.18
C LEU A 69 10.85 5.10 -0.52
N THR A 70 11.18 4.68 -1.74
CA THR A 70 12.09 5.40 -2.67
C THR A 70 11.31 6.05 -3.80
N TRP A 71 11.96 6.97 -4.50
CA TRP A 71 11.40 7.61 -5.69
C TRP A 71 10.99 6.61 -6.76
N SER A 72 11.79 5.55 -6.97
CA SER A 72 11.44 4.46 -7.89
C SER A 72 10.09 3.81 -7.53
N THR A 73 9.78 3.67 -6.24
CA THR A 73 8.52 3.09 -5.77
C THR A 73 7.33 4.04 -5.94
N VAL A 74 7.54 5.36 -5.82
CA VAL A 74 6.51 6.39 -6.12
C VAL A 74 5.92 6.19 -7.51
N MET A 75 6.78 5.92 -8.51
CA MET A 75 6.35 5.66 -9.90
C MET A 75 5.40 4.47 -10.00
N GLN A 76 5.73 3.38 -9.29
CA GLN A 76 4.89 2.18 -9.27
C GLN A 76 3.57 2.42 -8.53
N HIS A 77 3.61 3.16 -7.40
CA HIS A 77 2.42 3.57 -6.68
C HIS A 77 1.49 4.38 -7.57
N ARG A 78 1.99 5.38 -8.29
CA ARG A 78 1.17 6.18 -9.22
C ARG A 78 0.45 5.32 -10.25
N VAL A 79 1.13 4.34 -10.84
CA VAL A 79 0.49 3.40 -11.79
C VAL A 79 -0.59 2.59 -11.10
N ASN A 80 -0.34 2.12 -9.87
CA ASN A 80 -1.29 1.32 -9.13
C ASN A 80 -2.52 2.12 -8.69
N THR A 81 -2.31 3.33 -8.19
CA THR A 81 -3.35 4.29 -7.85
C THR A 81 -4.21 4.61 -9.06
N ALA A 82 -3.64 4.81 -10.25
CA ALA A 82 -4.45 5.09 -11.45
C ALA A 82 -5.38 3.94 -11.85
N ARG A 83 -4.97 2.67 -11.63
CA ARG A 83 -5.87 1.53 -11.84
C ARG A 83 -6.99 1.48 -10.81
N CYS A 84 -6.67 1.75 -9.54
CA CYS A 84 -7.67 1.86 -8.48
C CYS A 84 -8.64 3.02 -8.75
N ALA A 85 -8.13 4.16 -9.19
CA ALA A 85 -8.87 5.36 -9.56
C ALA A 85 -9.91 5.06 -10.65
N ALA A 86 -9.50 4.39 -11.73
CA ALA A 86 -10.42 3.95 -12.77
C ALA A 86 -11.49 2.96 -12.26
N PHE A 87 -11.13 2.04 -11.36
CA PHE A 87 -12.09 1.13 -10.73
C PHE A 87 -13.13 1.86 -9.89
N VAL A 88 -12.70 2.73 -8.97
CA VAL A 88 -13.61 3.46 -8.07
C VAL A 88 -14.47 4.45 -8.85
N ALA A 89 -13.92 5.12 -9.88
CA ALA A 89 -14.67 6.00 -10.76
C ALA A 89 -15.75 5.24 -11.54
N LYS A 90 -15.43 4.06 -12.09
CA LYS A 90 -16.42 3.19 -12.77
C LYS A 90 -17.55 2.73 -11.84
N ARG A 91 -17.28 2.62 -10.54
CA ARG A 91 -18.27 2.26 -9.51
C ARG A 91 -19.00 3.49 -8.92
N GLY A 92 -18.66 4.71 -9.35
CA GLY A 92 -19.24 5.94 -8.80
C GLY A 92 -18.86 6.21 -7.34
N ILE A 93 -17.74 5.66 -6.88
CA ILE A 93 -17.28 5.82 -5.49
C ILE A 93 -16.50 7.12 -5.37
N ASP A 94 -17.05 8.06 -4.62
CA ASP A 94 -16.52 9.42 -4.42
C ASP A 94 -16.04 9.70 -2.99
N HIS A 95 -16.01 8.67 -2.14
CA HIS A 95 -15.67 8.76 -0.72
C HIS A 95 -14.48 7.85 -0.32
N PRO A 96 -13.54 8.30 0.54
CA PRO A 96 -12.37 7.51 0.95
C PRO A 96 -12.72 6.25 1.77
N ALA A 97 -13.83 6.26 2.51
CA ALA A 97 -14.35 5.05 3.18
C ALA A 97 -14.98 4.02 2.20
N LEU A 98 -14.92 4.31 0.90
CA LEU A 98 -15.40 3.44 -0.17
C LEU A 98 -16.90 3.17 -0.08
N ALA A 99 -17.29 1.93 0.22
CA ALA A 99 -18.69 1.50 0.32
C ALA A 99 -19.31 1.96 1.66
N ASP A 100 -20.14 1.15 2.29
CA ASP A 100 -20.71 1.43 3.62
C ASP A 100 -19.70 1.28 4.78
N GLY A 101 -18.41 1.08 4.48
CA GLY A 101 -17.34 0.88 5.46
C GLY A 101 -17.40 -0.46 6.22
N SER A 102 -18.41 -1.30 5.98
CA SER A 102 -18.53 -2.61 6.63
C SER A 102 -17.49 -3.60 6.11
N GLU A 103 -17.00 -4.48 6.98
CA GLU A 103 -15.99 -5.48 6.59
C GLU A 103 -16.46 -6.35 5.40
N ARG A 104 -17.76 -6.66 5.34
CA ARG A 104 -18.34 -7.46 4.26
C ARG A 104 -18.30 -6.72 2.92
N SER A 105 -18.73 -5.45 2.90
CA SER A 105 -18.74 -4.66 1.66
C SER A 105 -17.32 -4.42 1.14
N LEU A 106 -16.38 -4.11 2.04
CA LEU A 106 -14.97 -3.89 1.70
C LEU A 106 -14.32 -5.16 1.12
N ARG A 107 -14.62 -6.33 1.69
CA ARG A 107 -14.14 -7.62 1.13
C ARG A 107 -14.71 -7.88 -0.26
N SER A 108 -16.00 -7.64 -0.47
CA SER A 108 -16.63 -7.77 -1.79
C SER A 108 -15.96 -6.84 -2.80
N LEU A 109 -15.73 -5.59 -2.40
CA LEU A 109 -15.08 -4.58 -3.24
C LEU A 109 -13.64 -4.96 -3.60
N ALA A 110 -12.89 -5.54 -2.65
CA ALA A 110 -11.54 -6.05 -2.88
C ALA A 110 -11.49 -7.19 -3.93
N LEU A 111 -12.45 -8.13 -3.86
CA LEU A 111 -12.57 -9.21 -4.85
C LEU A 111 -12.94 -8.66 -6.23
N ASP A 112 -13.92 -7.76 -6.27
CA ASP A 112 -14.33 -7.07 -7.49
C ASP A 112 -13.18 -6.29 -8.13
N PHE A 113 -12.32 -5.67 -7.32
CA PHE A 113 -11.14 -4.99 -7.81
C PHE A 113 -10.11 -5.96 -8.40
N GLY A 114 -9.92 -7.13 -7.78
CA GLY A 114 -9.08 -8.19 -8.34
C GLY A 114 -9.57 -8.68 -9.71
N ILE A 115 -10.89 -8.91 -9.85
CA ILE A 115 -11.53 -9.28 -11.11
C ILE A 115 -11.36 -8.16 -12.15
N PHE A 116 -11.57 -6.90 -11.74
CA PHE A 116 -11.36 -5.74 -12.60
C PHE A 116 -9.93 -5.66 -13.12
N LEU A 117 -8.92 -5.88 -12.26
CA LEU A 117 -7.52 -5.91 -12.65
C LEU A 117 -7.18 -7.07 -13.60
N HIS A 118 -7.83 -8.22 -13.43
CA HIS A 118 -7.69 -9.35 -14.36
C HIS A 118 -8.19 -8.99 -15.76
N HIS A 119 -9.24 -8.18 -15.89
CA HIS A 119 -9.72 -7.70 -17.19
C HIS A 119 -9.11 -6.36 -17.60
N TRP A 120 -8.14 -5.83 -16.84
CA TRP A 120 -7.51 -4.55 -17.16
C TRP A 120 -6.69 -4.67 -18.44
N GLN A 121 -7.04 -3.83 -19.42
CA GLN A 121 -6.30 -3.68 -20.67
C GLN A 121 -5.75 -2.25 -20.73
N ARG A 122 -4.50 -2.12 -21.17
CA ARG A 122 -3.96 -0.77 -21.44
C ARG A 122 -4.51 -0.29 -22.77
N GLU A 123 -5.33 0.76 -22.73
CA GLU A 123 -5.54 1.59 -23.90
C GLU A 123 -4.20 2.26 -24.25
N THR A 124 -3.58 1.81 -25.34
CA THR A 124 -2.38 2.44 -25.89
C THR A 124 -2.78 3.14 -27.18
N PRO A 125 -2.85 4.47 -27.20
CA PRO A 125 -3.15 5.20 -28.43
C PRO A 125 -2.15 4.82 -29.51
N GLY A 126 -2.63 4.34 -30.66
CA GLY A 126 -1.79 3.99 -31.81
C GLY A 126 -1.20 2.57 -31.85
N ARG A 127 -1.56 1.66 -30.92
CA ARG A 127 -1.34 0.21 -31.11
C ARG A 127 -2.68 -0.51 -31.26
N ALA A 128 -2.83 -1.26 -32.36
CA ALA A 128 -3.98 -2.12 -32.61
C ALA A 128 -4.07 -3.32 -31.65
N GLU A 129 -2.98 -3.66 -30.96
CA GLU A 129 -2.97 -4.72 -29.95
C GLU A 129 -3.46 -4.17 -28.62
N VAL A 130 -4.71 -4.50 -28.32
CA VAL A 130 -5.25 -4.51 -26.96
C VAL A 130 -4.32 -5.39 -26.12
N GLY A 131 -3.54 -4.78 -25.23
CA GLY A 131 -2.62 -5.52 -24.36
C GLY A 131 -3.37 -6.59 -23.57
N GLY A 132 -2.76 -7.77 -23.42
CA GLY A 132 -3.34 -8.88 -22.67
C GLY A 132 -3.59 -8.55 -21.18
N SER A 133 -4.34 -9.43 -20.52
CA SER A 133 -4.63 -9.38 -19.08
C SER A 133 -3.36 -9.15 -18.24
N LEU A 134 -3.51 -8.44 -17.11
CA LEU A 134 -2.41 -8.29 -16.16
C LEU A 134 -2.00 -9.65 -15.59
N GLN A 135 -0.69 -9.91 -15.60
CA GLN A 135 -0.16 -11.12 -14.95
C GLN A 135 -0.55 -11.17 -13.46
N PRO A 136 -0.80 -12.37 -12.89
CA PRO A 136 -1.19 -12.52 -11.48
C PRO A 136 -0.25 -11.82 -10.49
N ARG A 137 1.05 -11.83 -10.76
CA ARG A 137 2.05 -11.10 -9.94
C ARG A 137 1.81 -9.60 -9.91
N THR A 138 1.40 -9.01 -11.03
CA THR A 138 1.10 -7.57 -11.15
C THR A 138 -0.20 -7.23 -10.44
N ILE A 139 -1.21 -8.10 -10.55
CA ILE A 139 -2.47 -7.97 -9.81
C ILE A 139 -2.19 -7.98 -8.30
N ASN A 140 -1.49 -9.00 -7.80
CA ASN A 140 -1.17 -9.12 -6.37
C ASN A 140 -0.38 -7.92 -5.84
N LYS A 141 0.62 -7.42 -6.59
CA LYS A 141 1.34 -6.20 -6.22
C LYS A 141 0.44 -4.98 -6.16
N ASN A 142 -0.53 -4.86 -7.06
CA ASN A 142 -1.49 -3.75 -7.06
C ASN A 142 -2.40 -3.81 -5.82
N LEU A 143 -2.95 -4.99 -5.52
CA LEU A 143 -3.76 -5.21 -4.31
C LEU A 143 -2.96 -4.90 -3.03
N GLN A 144 -1.73 -5.39 -2.92
CA GLN A 144 -0.83 -5.08 -1.79
C GLN A 144 -0.52 -3.58 -1.66
N THR A 145 -0.40 -2.87 -2.78
CA THR A 145 -0.15 -1.42 -2.78
C THR A 145 -1.34 -0.67 -2.18
N ILE A 146 -2.55 -1.05 -2.57
CA ILE A 146 -3.78 -0.42 -2.07
C ILE A 146 -4.08 -0.84 -0.62
N ASP A 147 -3.77 -2.08 -0.24
CA ASP A 147 -3.84 -2.56 1.14
C ASP A 147 -2.93 -1.73 2.07
N LEU A 148 -1.66 -1.57 1.69
CA LEU A 148 -0.71 -0.78 2.45
C LEU A 148 -1.15 0.69 2.57
N PHE A 149 -1.68 1.25 1.49
CA PHE A 149 -2.26 2.59 1.49
C PHE A 149 -3.38 2.71 2.54
N TYR A 150 -4.39 1.84 2.52
CA TYR A 150 -5.49 1.93 3.47
C TYR A 150 -5.07 1.64 4.91
N ARG A 151 -4.10 0.76 5.11
CA ARG A 151 -3.53 0.49 6.44
C ARG A 151 -2.93 1.77 7.04
N VAL A 152 -2.01 2.40 6.32
CA VAL A 152 -1.37 3.63 6.80
C VAL A 152 -2.37 4.76 6.95
N MET A 153 -3.25 4.97 5.96
CA MET A 153 -4.26 6.04 6.04
C MET A 153 -5.26 5.85 7.19
N THR A 154 -5.52 4.60 7.61
CA THR A 154 -6.36 4.34 8.80
C THR A 154 -5.63 4.72 10.08
N ASP A 155 -4.33 4.40 10.17
CA ASP A 155 -3.48 4.72 11.32
C ASP A 155 -3.32 6.24 11.49
N CYS A 156 -3.17 6.98 10.37
CA CYS A 156 -3.00 8.43 10.37
C CYS A 156 -4.27 9.22 9.98
N ARG A 157 -5.47 8.65 10.12
CA ARG A 157 -6.72 9.25 9.60
C ARG A 157 -7.01 10.68 10.09
N THR A 158 -6.62 11.02 11.31
CA THR A 158 -6.77 12.38 11.87
C THR A 158 -5.82 13.36 11.18
N GLU A 159 -4.54 12.99 11.07
CA GLU A 159 -3.52 13.78 10.38
C GLU A 159 -3.83 13.92 8.88
N ALA A 160 -4.40 12.87 8.27
CA ALA A 160 -4.89 12.91 6.91
C ALA A 160 -6.06 13.88 6.76
N ALA A 161 -7.04 13.85 7.68
CA ALA A 161 -8.18 14.77 7.66
C ALA A 161 -7.75 16.23 7.77
N GLU A 162 -6.82 16.54 8.68
CA GLU A 162 -6.27 17.89 8.85
C GLU A 162 -5.36 18.28 7.67
N GLY A 163 -4.41 17.41 7.31
CA GLY A 163 -3.41 17.66 6.29
C GLY A 163 -3.98 17.76 4.87
N LEU A 164 -5.13 17.15 4.61
CA LEU A 164 -5.85 17.20 3.34
C LEU A 164 -7.05 18.14 3.36
N ASP A 165 -7.43 18.69 4.52
CA ASP A 165 -8.65 19.47 4.72
C ASP A 165 -9.90 18.69 4.22
N ASP A 166 -9.99 17.41 4.60
CA ASP A 166 -11.07 16.51 4.19
C ASP A 166 -11.48 15.59 5.35
N ALA A 167 -12.54 15.97 6.06
CA ALA A 167 -13.03 15.23 7.23
C ALA A 167 -13.48 13.79 6.91
N ARG A 168 -13.70 13.44 5.63
CA ARG A 168 -14.11 12.10 5.22
C ARG A 168 -13.08 11.02 5.54
N TRP A 169 -11.81 11.39 5.71
CA TRP A 169 -10.77 10.45 6.16
C TRP A 169 -11.04 9.88 7.56
N LEU A 170 -11.75 10.61 8.42
CA LEU A 170 -12.12 10.15 9.77
C LEU A 170 -13.06 8.93 9.76
N ALA A 171 -13.74 8.68 8.64
CA ALA A 171 -14.62 7.51 8.48
C ALA A 171 -13.85 6.20 8.24
N LEU A 172 -12.53 6.25 8.06
CA LEU A 172 -11.72 5.05 7.97
C LEU A 172 -11.71 4.29 9.30
N THR A 173 -11.94 2.99 9.19
CA THR A 173 -12.00 2.05 10.31
C THR A 173 -10.95 0.96 10.15
N ASP A 174 -10.70 0.24 11.24
CA ASP A 174 -9.97 -1.01 11.29
C ASP A 174 -10.27 -2.02 10.17
N SER A 175 -11.51 -2.04 9.65
CA SER A 175 -11.89 -2.91 8.54
C SER A 175 -11.19 -2.51 7.23
N HIS A 176 -10.90 -1.23 7.02
CA HIS A 176 -10.17 -0.72 5.85
C HIS A 176 -8.71 -1.18 5.88
N ALA A 177 -8.08 -1.16 7.06
CA ALA A 177 -6.71 -1.65 7.27
C ALA A 177 -6.54 -3.16 7.07
N ARG A 178 -7.64 -3.93 6.99
CA ARG A 178 -7.64 -5.39 6.81
C ARG A 178 -8.32 -5.85 5.52
N MET A 179 -8.56 -4.92 4.59
CA MET A 179 -9.35 -5.17 3.38
C MET A 179 -8.84 -6.34 2.54
N PHE A 180 -7.52 -6.46 2.36
CA PHE A 180 -6.92 -7.51 1.54
C PHE A 180 -6.25 -8.62 2.38
N ARG A 181 -6.67 -8.81 3.64
CA ARG A 181 -6.06 -9.74 4.59
C ARG A 181 -5.74 -11.10 3.92
N PRO A 182 -4.47 -11.55 3.93
CA PRO A 182 -4.12 -12.90 3.54
C PRO A 182 -4.59 -13.85 4.66
N GLY A 183 -5.87 -14.20 4.68
CA GLY A 183 -6.48 -14.83 5.86
C GLY A 183 -7.63 -15.81 5.64
N ASN A 184 -8.09 -16.02 4.39
CA ASN A 184 -9.14 -17.01 4.11
C ASN A 184 -8.64 -18.25 3.35
N ALA A 185 -7.33 -18.41 3.20
CA ALA A 185 -6.77 -19.76 3.12
C ALA A 185 -6.60 -20.24 4.57
N ARG A 186 -7.69 -20.76 5.16
CA ARG A 186 -7.49 -21.86 6.11
C ARG A 186 -6.73 -22.89 5.27
N SER A 187 -5.44 -23.03 5.55
CA SER A 187 -4.70 -24.21 5.14
C SER A 187 -5.48 -25.37 5.75
N ALA A 188 -6.38 -25.95 4.97
CA ALA A 188 -6.70 -27.36 5.12
C ALA A 188 -5.39 -28.06 4.85
N ARG A 189 -4.54 -28.11 5.87
CA ARG A 189 -3.53 -29.14 5.99
C ARG A 189 -4.33 -30.42 5.79
N PRO A 190 -4.07 -31.22 4.73
CA PRO A 190 -4.66 -32.54 4.67
C PRO A 190 -4.13 -33.27 5.92
N THR A 191 -5.00 -33.38 6.92
CA THR A 191 -4.87 -34.41 7.93
C THR A 191 -5.01 -35.71 7.18
N ASN A 192 -3.86 -36.30 6.82
CA ASN A 192 -3.80 -37.71 6.46
C ASN A 192 -4.24 -38.49 7.70
N ALA A 193 -5.55 -38.68 7.83
CA ALA A 193 -6.12 -39.71 8.68
C ALA A 193 -5.93 -41.02 7.93
N THR A 194 -4.75 -41.62 8.06
CA THR A 194 -4.56 -43.03 7.73
C THR A 194 -5.15 -43.83 8.88
N THR A 195 -6.41 -44.22 8.76
CA THR A 195 -6.95 -45.34 9.54
C THR A 195 -6.35 -46.64 9.02
N SER A 196 -5.71 -47.31 9.96
CA SER A 196 -4.96 -48.55 9.96
C SER A 196 -5.79 -49.82 9.72
N THR A 197 -5.18 -50.84 9.10
CA THR A 197 -5.43 -52.28 9.38
C THR A 197 -4.15 -53.11 9.04
N THR A 198 -3.18 -53.30 9.96
CA THR A 198 -2.89 -54.50 10.82
C THR A 198 -1.90 -55.52 10.18
N PRO A 199 -1.25 -56.45 10.93
CA PRO A 199 0.04 -56.28 11.62
C PRO A 199 1.11 -57.31 11.18
N THR A 200 2.36 -57.20 11.67
CA THR A 200 3.15 -58.32 12.26
C THR A 200 4.54 -57.84 12.72
N SER A 201 4.79 -58.03 14.03
CA SER A 201 6.04 -58.38 14.72
C SER A 201 7.34 -57.58 14.48
N ALA A 202 7.83 -56.89 15.53
CA ALA A 202 8.98 -57.34 16.35
C ALA A 202 9.79 -56.16 16.95
N ALA A 203 9.78 -56.11 18.29
CA ALA A 203 10.90 -55.86 19.20
C ALA A 203 11.61 -54.48 19.33
N CYS A 204 11.81 -54.13 20.62
CA CYS A 204 12.88 -53.36 21.27
C CYS A 204 12.83 -51.81 21.28
N SER A 205 12.19 -51.29 22.34
CA SER A 205 12.76 -50.51 23.46
C SER A 205 13.62 -49.23 23.24
N PRO A 206 13.67 -48.34 24.25
CA PRO A 206 13.62 -46.88 24.07
C PRO A 206 14.94 -46.17 24.37
N THR A 207 15.05 -44.89 23.99
CA THR A 207 15.81 -43.92 24.81
C THR A 207 15.33 -42.48 24.62
N SER A 208 15.04 -41.88 25.75
CA SER A 208 14.82 -40.49 26.10
C SER A 208 15.84 -39.50 25.51
N SER A 209 15.42 -38.25 25.28
CA SER A 209 15.96 -37.09 26.03
C SER A 209 15.23 -35.80 25.65
N SER A 210 14.66 -35.19 26.69
CA SER A 210 14.05 -33.87 26.73
C SER A 210 15.14 -32.80 26.85
N SER A 211 15.00 -31.66 26.18
CA SER A 211 15.54 -30.40 26.70
C SER A 211 14.85 -29.21 26.03
N ALA A 212 14.14 -28.45 26.84
CA ALA A 212 13.64 -27.12 26.55
C ALA A 212 14.52 -26.12 27.33
N CYS A 213 14.90 -25.00 26.71
CA CYS A 213 15.23 -23.78 27.45
C CYS A 213 14.95 -22.50 26.65
N GLN A 214 14.46 -21.54 27.42
CA GLN A 214 13.71 -20.30 27.17
C GLN A 214 14.44 -19.12 26.49
N PRO A 215 13.69 -18.04 26.15
CA PRO A 215 14.19 -16.86 25.44
C PRO A 215 14.76 -15.79 26.37
N SER A 216 15.73 -15.02 25.87
CA SER A 216 16.31 -13.84 26.55
C SER A 216 15.54 -12.56 26.24
N ARG A 217 15.34 -11.74 27.28
CA ARG A 217 14.68 -10.43 27.28
C ARG A 217 15.63 -9.38 27.86
N LEU A 218 15.43 -8.13 27.43
CA LEU A 218 15.73 -6.82 28.05
C LEU A 218 17.13 -6.20 27.88
N ALA A 219 17.14 -4.98 27.35
CA ALA A 219 17.52 -3.79 28.11
C ALA A 219 16.96 -2.50 27.44
N LEU A 220 16.10 -1.78 28.17
CA LEU A 220 15.82 -0.35 27.97
C LEU A 220 16.97 0.46 28.61
N SER A 221 17.35 1.58 28.01
CA SER A 221 18.11 2.64 28.70
C SER A 221 17.48 3.99 28.40
N SER A 222 17.00 4.64 29.46
CA SER A 222 16.45 6.00 29.50
C SER A 222 17.52 6.96 30.02
N ALA A 223 17.75 8.07 29.32
CA ALA A 223 18.60 9.17 29.79
C ALA A 223 17.76 10.43 30.01
N THR A 224 17.89 11.02 31.20
CA THR A 224 17.29 12.27 31.68
C THR A 224 18.19 13.47 31.31
N PRO A 225 17.65 14.68 31.02
CA PRO A 225 18.47 15.85 30.71
C PRO A 225 18.87 16.66 31.96
N ALA A 226 20.08 17.22 31.91
CA ALA A 226 20.62 18.15 32.90
C ALA A 226 20.18 19.59 32.62
N ARG A 227 19.97 20.35 33.69
CA ARG A 227 19.52 21.75 33.74
C ARG A 227 20.69 22.61 34.26
N SER A 228 21.01 23.70 33.57
CA SER A 228 21.82 24.85 34.03
C SER A 228 21.74 25.91 32.92
N SER A 229 21.77 27.22 33.14
CA SER A 229 21.59 28.14 34.27
C SER A 229 21.35 29.50 33.60
#